data_AF-A0A2Y9N0M2-F1
#
_entry.id   AF-A0A2Y9N0M2-F1
#
_cell.length_a   1.000
_cell.length_b   1.000
_cell.length_c   1.000
_cell.angle_alpha   90.00
_cell.angle_beta   90.00
_cell.angle_gamma   90.00
#
_symmetry.space_group_name_H-M   'P 1'
#
loop_
_entity.id
_entity.type
_entity.pdbx_description
1 polymer ?
#
loop_
_entity_poly.entity_id
_entity_poly.type
_entity_poly.pdbx_seq_one_letter_code
_entity_poly.pdbx_strand_id
1 'polypeptide(L)'
;MAADSGAFTNEDSESGEEEGKHVKPFTPEKAKEIIMSLQQPAIFCNMVFDWPAQHWTAKHLSEVLQGKQIRFRMGTKRTDTAPQFETTCSYVEATLEEFLTWNCDRSSISGPFRDYDHSKFWAYADYKYFVSLFEDKTDIFQDVMWSDFGFPGRNGQESALWIGSMGAHTPCHLDTYGCNLVFQVQGRKRWHLFPPEDTPFLYPTRIPYEESSVFSKINVVNPDLKRFPQFWKARRHMVTLSPGQVLFVPRHWWHYVESIDPVTVSINSWIELEEDHQARVEEAITRMLVCALKTAENPHDTRAWLNPTEVEETSHEVNCRYLNGAVSAFFDHYGTSKVVETQALSTDGEYVIKEELNVHSHVEVEQTSSHNLTLGTVKQEAASPFGPDLVPVIPGSQEPPSERGGMFASDGEDFVGKNGKRLGKLHYTKRQRMMSKSENAVVEQIASNSTVAPSQTFISTDDLLDCLVNPQVTRIVAQLLIQGKSLRL
;
A
#
# COMPACT_ATOMS: atom_id res chain seq x y z
N MET A 1 -25.34 -83.57 -19.55
CA MET A 1 -26.61 -82.92 -19.17
C MET A 1 -26.31 -82.12 -17.91
N ALA A 2 -25.70 -80.93 -17.97
CA ALA A 2 -26.06 -79.69 -18.67
C ALA A 2 -27.11 -78.88 -17.90
N ALA A 3 -26.61 -77.94 -17.10
CA ALA A 3 -27.08 -76.56 -16.95
C ALA A 3 -26.06 -75.85 -16.04
N ASP A 4 -25.43 -74.76 -16.47
CA ASP A 4 -25.83 -73.47 -15.93
C ASP A 4 -25.27 -72.30 -16.75
N SER A 5 -26.02 -71.22 -16.66
CA SER A 5 -25.99 -69.96 -17.38
C SER A 5 -24.77 -69.08 -17.08
N GLY A 6 -24.15 -68.52 -18.14
CA GLY A 6 -23.05 -67.56 -18.04
C GLY A 6 -23.52 -66.14 -18.30
N ALA A 7 -23.34 -65.26 -17.30
CA ALA A 7 -23.47 -63.82 -17.43
C ALA A 7 -22.11 -63.20 -17.80
N PHE A 8 -22.11 -62.29 -18.77
CA PHE A 8 -20.94 -61.50 -19.17
C PHE A 8 -20.68 -60.38 -18.15
N THR A 9 -19.47 -60.34 -17.60
CA THR A 9 -18.92 -59.21 -16.85
C THR A 9 -18.06 -58.35 -17.78
N ASN A 10 -18.38 -57.06 -17.86
CA ASN A 10 -17.53 -56.04 -18.47
C ASN A 10 -16.28 -55.81 -17.61
N GLU A 11 -15.13 -55.74 -18.27
CA GLU A 11 -13.86 -55.29 -17.69
C GLU A 11 -13.88 -53.76 -17.60
N ASP A 12 -13.97 -53.23 -16.38
CA ASP A 12 -13.61 -51.84 -16.07
C ASP A 12 -12.12 -51.81 -15.69
N SER A 13 -11.32 -51.13 -16.52
CA SER A 13 -9.93 -50.80 -16.24
C SER A 13 -9.86 -49.62 -15.28
N GLU A 14 -9.64 -49.89 -13.99
CA GLU A 14 -9.24 -48.89 -13.01
C GLU A 14 -7.81 -48.41 -13.31
N SER A 15 -7.68 -47.26 -13.96
CA SER A 15 -6.46 -46.45 -13.89
C SER A 15 -6.52 -45.60 -12.64
N GLY A 16 -5.94 -46.10 -11.55
CA GLY A 16 -5.67 -45.30 -10.36
C GLY A 16 -4.61 -44.26 -10.67
N GLU A 17 -5.03 -43.01 -10.87
CA GLU A 17 -4.15 -41.86 -10.72
C GLU A 17 -3.94 -41.63 -9.22
N GLU A 18 -2.73 -41.89 -8.73
CA GLU A 18 -2.30 -41.44 -7.41
C GLU A 18 -2.43 -39.91 -7.35
N GLU A 19 -3.41 -39.40 -6.59
CA GLU A 19 -3.48 -38.00 -6.19
C GLU A 19 -2.19 -37.64 -5.42
N GLY A 20 -1.20 -37.11 -6.15
CA GLY A 20 0.00 -36.56 -5.56
C GLY A 20 -0.40 -35.45 -4.59
N LYS A 21 -0.17 -35.66 -3.29
CA LYS A 21 -0.40 -34.64 -2.26
C LYS A 21 0.33 -33.37 -2.69
N HIS A 22 -0.41 -32.30 -2.99
CA HIS A 22 0.18 -30.99 -3.21
C HIS A 22 0.84 -30.56 -1.90
N VAL A 23 2.18 -30.50 -1.90
CA VAL A 23 2.99 -30.05 -0.76
C VAL A 23 3.38 -28.60 -1.01
N LYS A 24 3.30 -27.76 0.04
CA LYS A 24 3.74 -26.36 -0.02
C LYS A 24 5.23 -26.28 -0.38
N PRO A 25 5.64 -25.35 -1.27
CA PRO A 25 7.04 -25.24 -1.69
C PRO A 25 8.03 -24.92 -0.56
N PHE A 26 7.58 -24.22 0.48
CA PHE A 26 8.40 -23.83 1.62
C PHE A 26 7.77 -24.31 2.92
N THR A 27 8.59 -24.79 3.85
CA THR A 27 8.14 -24.97 5.24
C THR A 27 7.93 -23.61 5.91
N PRO A 28 7.12 -23.52 6.98
CA PRO A 28 6.97 -22.30 7.76
C PRO A 28 8.29 -21.63 8.14
N GLU A 29 9.27 -22.41 8.59
CA GLU A 29 10.58 -21.93 9.00
C GLU A 29 11.35 -21.33 7.81
N LYS A 30 11.31 -22.01 6.66
CA LYS A 30 12.00 -21.51 5.46
C LYS A 30 11.33 -20.27 4.90
N ALA A 31 10.00 -20.22 4.88
CA ALA A 31 9.26 -19.03 4.46
C ALA A 31 9.59 -17.82 5.35
N LYS A 32 9.64 -18.02 6.67
CA LYS A 32 10.08 -16.97 7.61
C LYS A 32 11.51 -16.53 7.36
N GLU A 33 12.44 -17.46 7.18
CA GLU A 33 13.85 -17.16 6.87
C GLU A 33 13.97 -16.30 5.60
N ILE A 34 13.20 -16.62 4.56
CA ILE A 34 13.15 -15.83 3.33
C ILE A 34 12.61 -14.43 3.64
N ILE A 35 11.44 -14.31 4.28
CA ILE A 35 10.80 -13.02 4.59
C ILE A 35 11.72 -12.12 5.42
N MET A 36 12.41 -12.69 6.40
CA MET A 36 13.30 -11.94 7.31
C MET A 36 14.64 -11.56 6.67
N SER A 37 15.07 -12.26 5.62
CA SER A 37 16.35 -11.96 4.93
C SER A 37 16.17 -11.11 3.69
N LEU A 38 15.01 -11.15 3.05
CA LEU A 38 14.80 -10.58 1.73
C LEU A 38 14.62 -9.06 1.78
N GLN A 39 15.47 -8.35 1.04
CA GLN A 39 15.46 -6.87 0.97
C GLN A 39 14.66 -6.31 -0.22
N GLN A 40 14.12 -7.19 -1.07
CA GLN A 40 13.37 -6.83 -2.27
C GLN A 40 12.01 -7.55 -2.32
N PRO A 41 10.99 -6.97 -2.97
CA PRO A 41 9.69 -7.60 -3.09
C PRO A 41 9.76 -8.89 -3.88
N ALA A 42 8.97 -9.86 -3.45
CA ALA A 42 8.85 -11.15 -4.11
C ALA A 42 7.46 -11.72 -3.97
N ILE A 43 7.10 -12.58 -4.91
CA ILE A 43 5.83 -13.29 -4.94
C ILE A 43 6.09 -14.72 -4.50
N PHE A 44 5.42 -15.14 -3.45
CA PHE A 44 5.26 -16.53 -3.10
C PHE A 44 4.11 -17.12 -3.92
N CYS A 45 4.39 -18.19 -4.67
CA CYS A 45 3.41 -18.97 -5.39
C CYS A 45 3.11 -20.26 -4.63
N ASN A 46 1.91 -20.81 -4.81
CA ASN A 46 1.54 -22.14 -4.32
C ASN A 46 1.68 -22.34 -2.79
N MET A 47 1.63 -21.27 -2.00
CA MET A 47 1.71 -21.34 -0.52
C MET A 47 0.34 -21.39 0.17
N VAL A 48 -0.74 -21.04 -0.55
CA VAL A 48 -2.06 -20.78 0.02
C VAL A 48 -3.19 -21.58 -0.66
N PHE A 49 -2.85 -22.61 -1.45
CA PHE A 49 -3.82 -23.40 -2.23
C PHE A 49 -4.76 -24.26 -1.36
N ASP A 50 -4.47 -24.40 -0.08
CA ASP A 50 -5.28 -25.13 0.91
C ASP A 50 -5.93 -24.19 1.94
N TRP A 51 -5.74 -22.87 1.81
CA TRP A 51 -6.37 -21.90 2.70
C TRP A 51 -7.87 -21.83 2.40
N PRO A 52 -8.77 -21.95 3.38
CA PRO A 52 -10.20 -21.73 3.14
C PRO A 52 -10.48 -20.34 2.57
N ALA A 53 -9.70 -19.33 2.97
CA ALA A 53 -9.79 -17.96 2.46
C ALA A 53 -9.56 -17.83 0.95
N GLN A 54 -8.98 -18.83 0.27
CA GLN A 54 -8.82 -18.79 -1.19
C GLN A 54 -10.18 -18.71 -1.93
N HIS A 55 -11.26 -19.13 -1.28
CA HIS A 55 -12.60 -19.11 -1.84
C HIS A 55 -13.41 -17.86 -1.47
N TRP A 56 -12.81 -16.91 -0.76
CA TRP A 56 -13.47 -15.68 -0.31
C TRP A 56 -13.62 -14.64 -1.42
N THR A 57 -14.38 -15.02 -2.44
CA THR A 57 -14.89 -14.05 -3.43
C THR A 57 -15.78 -13.01 -2.75
N ALA A 58 -15.93 -11.84 -3.35
CA ALA A 58 -16.84 -10.80 -2.87
C ALA A 58 -18.29 -11.31 -2.76
N LYS A 59 -18.70 -12.26 -3.61
CA LYS A 59 -20.01 -12.92 -3.50
C LYS A 59 -20.10 -13.77 -2.24
N HIS A 60 -19.10 -14.63 -1.99
CA HIS A 60 -19.04 -15.44 -0.76
C HIS A 60 -19.04 -14.54 0.49
N LEU A 61 -18.21 -13.50 0.49
CA LEU A 61 -18.15 -12.53 1.58
C LEU A 61 -19.47 -11.80 1.80
N SER A 62 -20.23 -11.51 0.74
CA SER A 62 -21.57 -10.94 0.85
C SER A 62 -22.53 -11.87 1.61
N GLU A 63 -22.45 -13.18 1.36
CA GLU A 63 -23.24 -14.20 2.04
C GLU A 63 -22.82 -14.34 3.52
N VAL A 64 -21.52 -14.29 3.80
CA VAL A 64 -20.96 -14.33 5.17
C VAL A 64 -21.35 -13.09 5.99
N LEU A 65 -21.29 -11.91 5.38
CA LEU A 65 -21.58 -10.64 6.06
C LEU A 65 -23.08 -10.38 6.25
N GLN A 66 -23.96 -11.11 5.57
CA GLN A 66 -25.41 -11.10 5.78
C GLN A 66 -26.03 -9.69 5.85
N GLY A 67 -25.68 -8.83 4.88
CA GLY A 67 -26.21 -7.47 4.82
C GLY A 67 -25.60 -6.48 5.80
N LYS A 68 -24.47 -6.81 6.46
CA LYS A 68 -23.67 -5.84 7.21
C LYS A 68 -23.26 -4.68 6.28
N GLN A 69 -23.52 -3.46 6.73
CA GLN A 69 -23.08 -2.26 6.01
C GLN A 69 -21.58 -2.07 6.23
N ILE A 70 -20.88 -1.76 5.15
CA ILE A 70 -19.46 -1.41 5.17
C ILE A 70 -19.26 -0.10 4.41
N ARG A 71 -18.27 0.66 4.87
CA ARG A 71 -17.89 1.93 4.26
C ARG A 71 -17.05 1.72 3.01
N PHE A 72 -17.53 2.24 1.88
CA PHE A 72 -16.79 2.31 0.62
C PHE A 72 -16.31 3.74 0.38
N ARG A 73 -15.02 3.86 0.05
CA ARG A 73 -14.44 5.07 -0.54
C ARG A 73 -14.80 5.12 -2.02
N MET A 74 -15.32 6.26 -2.45
CA MET A 74 -15.73 6.54 -3.81
C MET A 74 -14.75 7.52 -4.44
N GLY A 75 -14.00 7.04 -5.43
CA GLY A 75 -13.07 7.87 -6.18
C GLY A 75 -13.42 7.93 -7.66
N THR A 76 -12.83 8.89 -8.35
CA THR A 76 -13.07 9.11 -9.78
C THR A 76 -12.08 8.33 -10.62
N LYS A 77 -12.54 7.77 -11.73
CA LYS A 77 -11.72 7.11 -12.76
C LYS A 77 -10.94 8.10 -13.64
N ARG A 78 -10.82 9.36 -13.22
CA ARG A 78 -10.11 10.40 -13.97
C ARG A 78 -8.60 10.21 -13.84
N THR A 79 -7.88 10.45 -14.93
CA THR A 79 -6.42 10.48 -14.95
C THR A 79 -5.94 11.91 -14.69
N ASP A 80 -5.97 12.33 -13.43
CA ASP A 80 -5.33 13.57 -12.99
C ASP A 80 -3.82 13.34 -12.75
N THR A 81 -3.04 14.41 -12.74
CA THR A 81 -1.62 14.43 -12.34
C THR A 81 -1.42 14.49 -10.83
N ALA A 82 -2.43 14.93 -10.08
CA ALA A 82 -2.43 14.87 -8.62
C ALA A 82 -2.85 13.48 -8.11
N PRO A 83 -2.27 12.96 -7.02
CA PRO A 83 -2.78 11.79 -6.32
C PRO A 83 -4.21 12.01 -5.84
N GLN A 84 -5.04 10.97 -5.90
CA GLN A 84 -6.39 10.99 -5.35
C GLN A 84 -6.37 10.44 -3.92
N PHE A 85 -5.99 11.29 -2.97
CA PHE A 85 -6.00 10.95 -1.55
C PHE A 85 -7.41 10.72 -1.02
N GLU A 86 -7.51 9.94 0.05
CA GLU A 86 -8.73 9.60 0.77
C GLU A 86 -9.54 10.85 1.17
N THR A 87 -8.84 11.92 1.58
CA THR A 87 -9.43 13.22 1.92
C THR A 87 -10.19 13.90 0.79
N THR A 88 -9.91 13.53 -0.47
CA THR A 88 -10.57 14.10 -1.66
C THR A 88 -11.69 13.21 -2.19
N CYS A 89 -11.88 12.03 -1.58
CA CYS A 89 -12.89 11.07 -1.96
C CYS A 89 -14.19 11.28 -1.16
N SER A 90 -15.31 10.85 -1.72
CA SER A 90 -16.55 10.73 -0.96
C SER A 90 -16.69 9.30 -0.42
N TYR A 91 -17.66 9.09 0.46
CA TYR A 91 -17.89 7.79 1.10
C TYR A 91 -19.37 7.42 1.06
N VAL A 92 -19.62 6.11 1.04
CA VAL A 92 -20.96 5.55 1.11
C VAL A 92 -20.96 4.31 2.01
N GLU A 93 -21.95 4.21 2.89
CA GLU A 93 -22.24 2.99 3.64
C GLU A 93 -23.16 2.12 2.78
N ALA A 94 -22.74 0.90 2.50
CA ALA A 94 -23.51 -0.04 1.68
C ALA A 94 -23.16 -1.48 2.04
N THR A 95 -24.02 -2.41 1.64
CA THR A 95 -23.74 -3.84 1.72
C THR A 95 -22.84 -4.29 0.55
N LEU A 96 -22.18 -5.46 0.69
CA LEU A 96 -21.45 -6.05 -0.44
C LEU A 96 -22.38 -6.42 -1.60
N GLU A 97 -23.62 -6.80 -1.32
CA GLU A 97 -24.62 -7.11 -2.35
C GLU A 97 -24.96 -5.87 -3.18
N GLU A 98 -25.15 -4.71 -2.53
CA GLU A 98 -25.38 -3.43 -3.22
C GLU A 98 -24.15 -3.00 -4.03
N PHE A 99 -22.94 -3.20 -3.50
CA PHE A 99 -21.70 -2.95 -4.23
C PHE A 99 -21.59 -3.83 -5.49
N LEU A 100 -21.87 -5.12 -5.36
CA LEU A 100 -21.84 -6.06 -6.49
C LEU A 100 -22.90 -5.71 -7.54
N THR A 101 -24.10 -5.33 -7.10
CA THR A 101 -25.18 -4.88 -7.98
C THR A 101 -24.77 -3.62 -8.74
N TRP A 102 -24.26 -2.60 -8.04
CA TRP A 102 -23.74 -1.37 -8.65
C TRP A 102 -22.59 -1.63 -9.64
N ASN A 103 -21.73 -2.60 -9.34
CA ASN A 103 -20.58 -2.91 -10.17
C ASN A 103 -20.94 -3.73 -11.43
N CYS A 104 -22.07 -4.43 -11.41
CA CYS A 104 -22.59 -5.24 -12.51
C CYS A 104 -23.60 -4.49 -13.41
N ASP A 105 -24.57 -3.78 -12.81
CA ASP A 105 -25.73 -3.22 -13.51
C ASP A 105 -25.57 -1.72 -13.80
N ARG A 106 -25.40 -1.39 -15.09
CA ARG A 106 -25.16 -0.02 -15.58
C ARG A 106 -26.42 0.84 -15.79
N SER A 107 -27.61 0.36 -15.45
CA SER A 107 -28.86 0.94 -16.00
C SER A 107 -29.97 1.32 -15.00
N SER A 108 -29.88 1.00 -13.71
CA SER A 108 -30.83 1.54 -12.71
C SER A 108 -30.26 1.43 -11.30
N ILE A 109 -29.46 2.42 -10.89
CA ILE A 109 -28.86 2.42 -9.56
C ILE A 109 -29.88 2.98 -8.56
N SER A 110 -30.70 2.10 -7.97
CA SER A 110 -31.34 2.39 -6.68
C SER A 110 -30.37 2.09 -5.54
N GLY A 111 -30.63 2.63 -4.35
CA GLY A 111 -29.81 2.35 -3.16
C GLY A 111 -28.64 3.33 -2.97
N PRO A 112 -27.68 2.99 -2.09
CA PRO A 112 -26.65 3.92 -1.62
C PRO A 112 -25.75 4.47 -2.72
N PHE A 113 -25.52 3.70 -3.79
CA PHE A 113 -24.64 4.10 -4.89
C PHE A 113 -25.30 4.98 -5.97
N ARG A 114 -26.57 5.37 -5.82
CA ARG A 114 -27.36 6.05 -6.88
C ARG A 114 -26.72 7.31 -7.48
N ASP A 115 -25.94 8.03 -6.69
CA ASP A 115 -25.30 9.29 -7.09
C ASP A 115 -23.93 9.06 -7.77
N TYR A 116 -23.49 7.80 -7.88
CA TYR A 116 -22.19 7.40 -8.41
C TYR A 116 -22.33 6.59 -9.71
N ASP A 117 -22.15 7.26 -10.84
CA ASP A 117 -22.11 6.60 -12.15
C ASP A 117 -20.91 5.63 -12.24
N HIS A 118 -21.18 4.33 -12.39
CA HIS A 118 -20.15 3.28 -12.49
C HIS A 118 -19.09 3.57 -13.56
N SER A 119 -19.45 4.23 -14.67
CA SER A 119 -18.49 4.58 -15.72
C SER A 119 -17.49 5.66 -15.28
N LYS A 120 -17.84 6.47 -14.28
CA LYS A 120 -17.05 7.62 -13.79
C LYS A 120 -16.37 7.36 -12.46
N PHE A 121 -16.91 6.46 -11.64
CA PHE A 121 -16.45 6.19 -10.29
C PHE A 121 -15.96 4.76 -10.11
N TRP A 122 -15.01 4.59 -9.20
CA TRP A 122 -14.67 3.32 -8.58
C TRP A 122 -15.08 3.39 -7.10
N ALA A 123 -15.39 2.23 -6.53
CA ALA A 123 -15.61 2.02 -5.10
C ALA A 123 -14.52 1.11 -4.52
N TYR A 124 -14.10 1.40 -3.29
CA TYR A 124 -13.09 0.64 -2.55
C TYR A 124 -13.47 0.51 -1.08
N ALA A 125 -13.65 -0.71 -0.59
CA ALA A 125 -13.70 -1.01 0.83
C ALA A 125 -12.28 -1.36 1.29
N ASP A 126 -11.54 -0.33 1.69
CA ASP A 126 -10.17 -0.38 2.21
C ASP A 126 -10.15 -0.43 3.75
N TYR A 127 -9.02 -0.89 4.31
CA TYR A 127 -8.74 -0.97 5.74
C TYR A 127 -9.83 -1.68 6.57
N LYS A 128 -10.40 -2.77 6.06
CA LYS A 128 -11.42 -3.52 6.79
C LYS A 128 -10.75 -4.55 7.69
N TYR A 129 -10.39 -4.13 8.90
CA TYR A 129 -9.88 -5.02 9.94
C TYR A 129 -10.90 -6.11 10.24
N PHE A 130 -10.46 -7.36 10.16
CA PHE A 130 -11.32 -8.52 10.34
C PHE A 130 -11.99 -8.52 11.71
N VAL A 131 -11.27 -8.13 12.76
CA VAL A 131 -11.80 -8.03 14.13
C VAL A 131 -13.03 -7.13 14.24
N SER A 132 -13.11 -6.06 13.45
CA SER A 132 -14.30 -5.19 13.41
C SER A 132 -15.35 -5.71 12.43
N LEU A 133 -14.91 -6.27 11.31
CA LEU A 133 -15.80 -6.71 10.25
C LEU A 133 -16.58 -7.99 10.60
N PHE A 134 -15.93 -8.94 11.27
CA PHE A 134 -16.45 -10.26 11.64
C PHE A 134 -16.50 -10.46 13.17
N GLU A 135 -16.74 -9.39 13.93
CA GLU A 135 -16.86 -9.42 15.40
C GLU A 135 -17.85 -10.49 15.91
N ASP A 136 -18.87 -10.82 15.11
CA ASP A 136 -19.91 -11.80 15.38
C ASP A 136 -19.61 -13.21 14.82
N LYS A 137 -18.50 -13.39 14.11
CA LYS A 137 -18.12 -14.62 13.39
C LYS A 137 -16.63 -14.93 13.53
N THR A 138 -16.11 -14.98 14.75
CA THR A 138 -14.66 -15.10 15.01
C THR A 138 -14.00 -16.37 14.49
N ASP A 139 -14.76 -17.45 14.24
CA ASP A 139 -14.22 -18.70 13.69
C ASP A 139 -13.59 -18.49 12.31
N ILE A 140 -14.07 -17.51 11.55
CA ILE A 140 -13.58 -17.16 10.21
C ILE A 140 -12.13 -16.69 10.21
N PHE A 141 -11.59 -16.30 11.37
CA PHE A 141 -10.19 -15.88 11.46
C PHE A 141 -9.22 -17.02 11.16
N GLN A 142 -9.62 -18.28 11.35
CA GLN A 142 -8.78 -19.45 11.11
C GLN A 142 -8.64 -19.81 9.62
N ASP A 143 -9.45 -19.22 8.75
CA ASP A 143 -9.37 -19.43 7.30
C ASP A 143 -8.13 -18.78 6.66
N VAL A 144 -7.46 -17.91 7.41
CA VAL A 144 -6.22 -17.21 7.04
C VAL A 144 -5.10 -17.72 7.94
N MET A 145 -4.09 -18.37 7.37
CA MET A 145 -3.13 -19.19 8.12
C MET A 145 -1.69 -18.69 7.97
N TRP A 146 -1.38 -17.49 8.47
CA TRP A 146 -0.02 -16.91 8.38
C TRP A 146 1.06 -17.75 9.07
N SER A 147 0.68 -18.76 9.85
CA SER A 147 1.57 -19.83 10.32
C SER A 147 2.32 -20.54 9.19
N ASP A 148 1.75 -20.65 7.98
CA ASP A 148 2.45 -21.23 6.81
C ASP A 148 3.63 -20.38 6.33
N PHE A 149 3.68 -19.11 6.72
CA PHE A 149 4.79 -18.20 6.49
C PHE A 149 5.70 -18.06 7.74
N GLY A 150 5.51 -18.93 8.73
CA GLY A 150 6.29 -18.99 9.98
C GLY A 150 5.93 -17.95 11.03
N PHE A 151 4.68 -17.48 10.99
CA PHE A 151 4.11 -16.60 12.01
C PHE A 151 2.99 -17.30 12.78
N PRO A 152 3.33 -18.27 13.67
CA PRO A 152 2.32 -18.99 14.45
C PRO A 152 1.51 -18.01 15.32
N GLY A 153 0.20 -18.23 15.37
CA GLY A 153 -0.73 -17.37 16.11
C GLY A 153 -1.22 -16.14 15.34
N ARG A 154 -0.58 -15.76 14.23
CA ARG A 154 -1.11 -14.72 13.34
C ARG A 154 -2.14 -15.32 12.38
N ASN A 155 -3.33 -14.77 12.36
CA ASN A 155 -4.42 -15.23 11.50
C ASN A 155 -5.29 -14.05 11.03
N GLY A 156 -6.58 -14.29 10.78
CA GLY A 156 -7.52 -13.23 10.45
C GLY A 156 -7.54 -12.08 11.47
N GLN A 157 -7.24 -12.31 12.76
CA GLN A 157 -7.28 -11.25 13.79
C GLN A 157 -6.33 -10.08 13.47
N GLU A 158 -5.14 -10.37 12.95
CA GLU A 158 -4.12 -9.40 12.55
C GLU A 158 -4.14 -9.12 11.04
N SER A 159 -5.30 -9.32 10.40
CA SER A 159 -5.46 -9.16 8.96
C SER A 159 -6.45 -8.06 8.61
N ALA A 160 -6.21 -7.41 7.47
CA ALA A 160 -7.14 -6.47 6.86
C ALA A 160 -7.64 -7.00 5.50
N LEU A 161 -8.92 -6.77 5.24
CA LEU A 161 -9.62 -7.12 4.01
C LEU A 161 -9.72 -5.88 3.10
N TRP A 162 -9.55 -6.10 1.80
CA TRP A 162 -9.64 -5.05 0.78
C TRP A 162 -10.52 -5.53 -0.37
N ILE A 163 -11.59 -4.80 -0.67
CA ILE A 163 -12.52 -5.16 -1.74
C ILE A 163 -12.69 -3.97 -2.68
N GLY A 164 -12.26 -4.11 -3.93
CA GLY A 164 -12.22 -3.00 -4.89
C GLY A 164 -12.95 -3.30 -6.19
N SER A 165 -13.51 -2.26 -6.80
CA SER A 165 -13.92 -2.28 -8.21
C SER A 165 -12.75 -1.88 -9.13
N MET A 166 -12.87 -2.13 -10.42
CA MET A 166 -11.84 -1.74 -11.40
C MET A 166 -11.49 -0.24 -11.32
N GLY A 167 -10.20 0.07 -11.18
CA GLY A 167 -9.66 1.41 -11.02
C GLY A 167 -9.53 1.88 -9.56
N ALA A 168 -10.09 1.15 -8.60
CA ALA A 168 -9.87 1.42 -7.17
C ALA A 168 -8.40 1.28 -6.83
N HIS A 169 -7.83 2.28 -6.15
CA HIS A 169 -6.39 2.35 -5.89
C HIS A 169 -6.06 2.99 -4.54
N THR A 170 -4.88 2.64 -4.04
CA THR A 170 -4.23 3.34 -2.91
C THR A 170 -3.09 4.19 -3.47
N PRO A 171 -3.06 5.51 -3.19
CA PRO A 171 -1.96 6.39 -3.59
C PRO A 171 -0.58 5.85 -3.17
N CYS A 172 0.46 6.29 -3.86
CA CYS A 172 1.82 5.82 -3.56
C CYS A 172 2.23 6.25 -2.15
N HIS A 173 2.61 5.29 -1.31
CA HIS A 173 3.08 5.50 0.05
C HIS A 173 4.14 4.47 0.42
N LEU A 174 4.87 4.71 1.51
CA LEU A 174 5.55 3.66 2.24
C LEU A 174 4.96 3.54 3.63
N ASP A 175 5.16 2.37 4.20
CA ASP A 175 4.80 2.06 5.56
C ASP A 175 6.00 2.32 6.48
N THR A 176 5.83 3.03 7.61
CA THR A 176 6.96 3.44 8.46
C THR A 176 7.54 2.33 9.31
N TYR A 177 6.77 1.27 9.57
CA TYR A 177 7.21 0.11 10.33
C TYR A 177 6.61 -1.20 9.79
N GLY A 178 7.17 -2.32 10.22
CA GLY A 178 6.80 -3.66 9.75
C GLY A 178 7.19 -3.97 8.30
N CYS A 179 6.78 -5.14 7.86
CA CYS A 179 6.71 -5.53 6.45
C CYS A 179 5.32 -6.15 6.16
N ASN A 180 4.96 -6.27 4.89
CA ASN A 180 3.60 -6.65 4.51
C ASN A 180 3.58 -7.95 3.71
N LEU A 181 2.65 -8.85 4.06
CA LEU A 181 2.29 -10.02 3.27
C LEU A 181 0.89 -9.82 2.72
N VAL A 182 0.75 -9.84 1.39
CA VAL A 182 -0.51 -9.55 0.71
C VAL A 182 -0.96 -10.74 -0.11
N PHE A 183 -2.00 -11.42 0.35
CA PHE A 183 -2.66 -12.51 -0.35
C PHE A 183 -3.75 -11.97 -1.29
N GLN A 184 -3.61 -12.24 -2.58
CA GLN A 184 -4.65 -11.93 -3.56
C GLN A 184 -5.64 -13.10 -3.68
N VAL A 185 -6.90 -12.84 -3.34
CA VAL A 185 -7.96 -13.87 -3.30
C VAL A 185 -8.76 -13.89 -4.60
N GLN A 186 -9.26 -12.73 -5.02
CA GLN A 186 -10.11 -12.59 -6.20
C GLN A 186 -9.61 -11.45 -7.09
N GLY A 187 -9.65 -11.66 -8.40
CA GLY A 187 -9.22 -10.66 -9.39
C GLY A 187 -7.73 -10.31 -9.25
N ARG A 188 -7.26 -9.42 -10.12
CA ARG A 188 -5.86 -8.99 -10.15
C ARG A 188 -5.70 -7.55 -9.67
N LYS A 189 -4.60 -7.31 -8.95
CA LYS A 189 -4.12 -5.97 -8.59
C LYS A 189 -2.77 -5.71 -9.22
N ARG A 190 -2.56 -4.52 -9.78
CA ARG A 190 -1.25 -4.06 -10.26
C ARG A 190 -0.57 -3.27 -9.16
N TRP A 191 0.69 -3.60 -8.91
CA TRP A 191 1.55 -2.96 -7.94
C TRP A 191 2.68 -2.22 -8.65
N HIS A 192 2.91 -0.99 -8.25
CA HIS A 192 4.06 -0.17 -8.61
C HIS A 192 4.89 0.02 -7.35
N LEU A 193 6.04 -0.64 -7.30
CA LEU A 193 6.94 -0.70 -6.16
C LEU A 193 8.20 0.12 -6.44
N PHE A 194 8.72 0.83 -5.44
CA PHE A 194 9.99 1.55 -5.54
C PHE A 194 10.82 1.29 -4.30
N PRO A 195 12.13 1.05 -4.47
CA PRO A 195 13.00 0.76 -3.35
C PRO A 195 13.16 1.98 -2.42
N PRO A 196 13.48 1.78 -1.13
CA PRO A 196 13.63 2.87 -0.15
C PRO A 196 14.64 3.94 -0.59
N GLU A 197 15.70 3.57 -1.31
CA GLU A 197 16.72 4.54 -1.78
C GLU A 197 16.15 5.56 -2.79
N ASP A 198 14.99 5.31 -3.38
CA ASP A 198 14.34 6.24 -4.30
C ASP A 198 13.45 7.28 -3.59
N THR A 199 13.38 7.26 -2.26
CA THR A 199 12.65 8.25 -1.44
C THR A 199 12.89 9.70 -1.86
N PRO A 200 14.14 10.15 -2.15
CA PRO A 200 14.38 11.53 -2.59
C PRO A 200 13.72 11.89 -3.94
N PHE A 201 13.36 10.89 -4.75
CA PHE A 201 12.71 11.06 -6.05
C PHE A 201 11.18 10.96 -5.97
N LEU A 202 10.64 10.57 -4.81
CA LEU A 202 9.21 10.31 -4.59
C LEU A 202 8.50 11.44 -3.83
N TYR A 203 9.22 12.49 -3.43
CA TYR A 203 8.65 13.71 -2.84
C TYR A 203 7.72 13.38 -1.65
N PRO A 204 8.28 12.86 -0.54
CA PRO A 204 7.51 12.41 0.61
C PRO A 204 6.69 13.56 1.22
N THR A 205 5.53 13.21 1.77
CA THR A 205 4.70 14.08 2.61
C THR A 205 3.99 13.25 3.66
N ARG A 206 3.70 13.87 4.79
CA ARG A 206 2.86 13.31 5.85
C ARG A 206 1.46 13.93 5.85
N ILE A 207 1.08 14.64 4.79
CA ILE A 207 -0.22 15.32 4.67
C ILE A 207 -0.94 14.83 3.41
N PRO A 208 -2.16 14.26 3.53
CA PRO A 208 -2.87 14.01 4.79
C PRO A 208 -2.15 12.99 5.68
N TYR A 209 -2.23 13.21 6.99
CA TYR A 209 -1.61 12.37 8.00
C TYR A 209 -2.47 11.13 8.23
N GLU A 210 -1.85 9.98 8.04
CA GLU A 210 -2.32 8.67 8.49
C GLU A 210 -1.17 8.07 9.29
N GLU A 211 -1.48 7.54 10.47
CA GLU A 211 -0.48 6.83 11.25
C GLU A 211 0.13 5.70 10.43
N SER A 212 1.44 5.52 10.56
CA SER A 212 2.22 4.50 9.86
C SER A 212 2.44 4.70 8.36
N SER A 213 1.94 5.79 7.75
CA SER A 213 2.07 6.03 6.31
C SER A 213 2.89 7.29 6.00
N VAL A 214 3.80 7.21 5.03
CA VAL A 214 4.38 8.39 4.35
C VAL A 214 3.95 8.36 2.89
N PHE A 215 3.21 9.37 2.46
CA PHE A 215 2.69 9.45 1.10
C PHE A 215 3.67 10.12 0.14
N SER A 216 3.50 9.85 -1.15
CA SER A 216 4.13 10.60 -2.23
C SER A 216 3.22 11.73 -2.69
N LYS A 217 3.79 12.92 -2.93
CA LYS A 217 3.06 14.02 -3.58
C LYS A 217 2.77 13.76 -5.06
N ILE A 218 3.30 12.67 -5.64
CA ILE A 218 3.25 12.37 -7.08
C ILE A 218 2.17 11.33 -7.37
N ASN A 219 1.34 11.58 -8.40
CA ASN A 219 0.62 10.49 -9.04
C ASN A 219 1.62 9.66 -9.86
N VAL A 220 2.07 8.52 -9.32
CA VAL A 220 3.12 7.71 -9.96
C VAL A 220 2.67 7.08 -11.29
N VAL A 221 1.36 6.91 -11.52
CA VAL A 221 0.86 6.39 -12.81
C VAL A 221 0.69 7.49 -13.86
N ASN A 222 0.58 8.76 -13.44
CA ASN A 222 0.47 9.92 -14.34
C ASN A 222 1.22 11.14 -13.76
N PRO A 223 2.56 11.12 -13.75
CA PRO A 223 3.35 12.12 -13.02
C PRO A 223 3.42 13.47 -13.74
N ASP A 224 3.26 14.58 -13.00
CA ASP A 224 3.64 15.90 -13.47
C ASP A 224 5.16 16.11 -13.34
N LEU A 225 5.90 15.75 -14.39
CA LEU A 225 7.37 15.88 -14.43
C LEU A 225 7.86 17.34 -14.47
N LYS A 226 6.99 18.33 -14.74
CA LYS A 226 7.38 19.74 -14.64
C LYS A 226 7.47 20.15 -13.18
N ARG A 227 6.52 19.69 -12.36
CA ARG A 227 6.48 19.95 -10.92
C ARG A 227 7.42 19.04 -10.13
N PHE A 228 7.55 17.78 -10.55
CA PHE A 228 8.32 16.75 -9.84
C PHE A 228 9.41 16.14 -10.74
N PRO A 229 10.39 16.96 -11.21
CA PRO A 229 11.36 16.50 -12.19
C PRO A 229 12.22 15.34 -11.69
N GLN A 230 12.53 15.22 -10.40
CA GLN A 230 13.41 14.15 -9.93
C GLN A 230 12.80 12.75 -10.06
N PHE A 231 11.47 12.63 -10.22
CA PHE A 231 10.78 11.34 -10.33
C PHE A 231 11.26 10.50 -11.52
N TRP A 232 11.81 11.12 -12.58
CA TRP A 232 12.35 10.36 -13.72
C TRP A 232 13.46 9.38 -13.32
N LYS A 233 14.15 9.65 -12.20
CA LYS A 233 15.22 8.80 -11.65
C LYS A 233 14.71 7.61 -10.84
N ALA A 234 13.42 7.58 -10.48
CA ALA A 234 12.87 6.50 -9.67
C ALA A 234 12.81 5.18 -10.47
N ARG A 235 13.31 4.12 -9.86
CA ARG A 235 13.39 2.75 -10.34
C ARG A 235 12.09 2.04 -9.97
N ARG A 236 11.18 1.97 -10.95
CA ARG A 236 9.89 1.31 -10.78
C ARG A 236 10.01 -0.19 -10.98
N HIS A 237 9.55 -0.94 -9.99
CA HIS A 237 9.30 -2.37 -10.04
C HIS A 237 7.80 -2.59 -10.24
N MET A 238 7.38 -3.42 -11.20
CA MET A 238 5.96 -3.62 -11.48
C MET A 238 5.60 -5.10 -11.43
N VAL A 239 4.47 -5.42 -10.80
CA VAL A 239 3.90 -6.76 -10.76
C VAL A 239 2.39 -6.70 -10.85
N THR A 240 1.80 -7.68 -11.55
CA THR A 240 0.36 -7.95 -11.46
C THR A 240 0.18 -9.16 -10.55
N LEU A 241 -0.35 -8.93 -9.34
CA LEU A 241 -0.61 -9.97 -8.36
C LEU A 241 -1.92 -10.67 -8.73
N SER A 242 -1.86 -11.98 -8.90
CA SER A 242 -2.97 -12.83 -9.35
C SER A 242 -3.56 -13.66 -8.21
N PRO A 243 -4.82 -14.13 -8.32
CA PRO A 243 -5.43 -15.01 -7.33
C PRO A 243 -4.53 -16.19 -6.95
N GLY A 244 -4.41 -16.49 -5.66
CA GLY A 244 -3.55 -17.57 -5.14
C GLY A 244 -2.09 -17.18 -4.90
N GLN A 245 -1.68 -15.95 -5.25
CA GLN A 245 -0.33 -15.44 -5.00
C GLN A 245 -0.26 -14.59 -3.73
N VAL A 246 0.88 -14.63 -3.07
CA VAL A 246 1.19 -13.78 -1.91
C VAL A 246 2.38 -12.87 -2.24
N LEU A 247 2.17 -11.55 -2.23
CA LEU A 247 3.24 -10.57 -2.38
C LEU A 247 3.85 -10.27 -1.02
N PHE A 248 5.15 -10.39 -0.91
CA PHE A 248 5.94 -9.81 0.18
C PHE A 248 6.41 -8.41 -0.23
N VAL A 249 6.06 -7.42 0.58
CA VAL A 249 6.54 -6.03 0.49
C VAL A 249 7.48 -5.80 1.67
N PRO A 250 8.80 -5.66 1.43
CA PRO A 250 9.75 -5.41 2.50
C PRO A 250 9.50 -4.04 3.14
N ARG A 251 10.04 -3.89 4.35
CA ARG A 251 10.02 -2.63 5.09
C ARG A 251 10.42 -1.44 4.20
N HIS A 252 9.69 -0.34 4.33
CA HIS A 252 9.96 0.97 3.70
C HIS A 252 9.89 0.98 2.17
N TRP A 253 9.48 -0.11 1.52
CA TRP A 253 9.23 -0.10 0.08
C TRP A 253 8.01 0.75 -0.23
N TRP A 254 8.21 1.73 -1.11
CA TRP A 254 7.13 2.54 -1.61
C TRP A 254 6.26 1.71 -2.55
N HIS A 255 4.95 1.86 -2.44
CA HIS A 255 4.01 1.10 -3.24
C HIS A 255 2.76 1.90 -3.57
N TYR A 256 2.33 1.77 -4.83
CA TYR A 256 1.00 2.15 -5.33
C TYR A 256 0.31 0.88 -5.83
N VAL A 257 -0.98 0.77 -5.56
CA VAL A 257 -1.75 -0.44 -5.85
C VAL A 257 -3.04 -0.06 -6.55
N GLU A 258 -3.37 -0.74 -7.64
CA GLU A 258 -4.63 -0.54 -8.37
C GLU A 258 -5.33 -1.86 -8.71
N SER A 259 -6.65 -1.87 -8.58
CA SER A 259 -7.52 -2.96 -9.02
C SER A 259 -7.69 -2.92 -10.54
N ILE A 260 -7.25 -3.95 -11.24
CA ILE A 260 -7.30 -3.99 -12.72
C ILE A 260 -8.40 -4.91 -13.27
N ASP A 261 -9.02 -5.72 -12.42
CA ASP A 261 -10.19 -6.53 -12.76
C ASP A 261 -11.49 -5.92 -12.19
N PRO A 262 -12.67 -6.31 -12.69
CA PRO A 262 -13.95 -5.73 -12.27
C PRO A 262 -14.20 -5.76 -10.77
N VAL A 263 -13.82 -6.85 -10.10
CA VAL A 263 -13.88 -7.02 -8.64
C VAL A 263 -12.56 -7.63 -8.18
N THR A 264 -11.98 -7.05 -7.14
CA THR A 264 -10.80 -7.59 -6.47
C THR A 264 -11.08 -7.82 -5.00
N VAL A 265 -10.48 -8.89 -4.45
CA VAL A 265 -10.42 -9.16 -3.01
C VAL A 265 -8.98 -9.50 -2.67
N SER A 266 -8.41 -8.83 -1.67
CA SER A 266 -7.11 -9.16 -1.11
C SER A 266 -7.15 -9.12 0.41
N ILE A 267 -6.32 -9.93 1.04
CA ILE A 267 -6.11 -9.98 2.49
C ILE A 267 -4.65 -9.66 2.73
N ASN A 268 -4.34 -8.79 3.67
CA ASN A 268 -2.95 -8.58 4.06
C ASN A 268 -2.75 -8.74 5.57
N SER A 269 -1.52 -9.06 5.94
CA SER A 269 -1.07 -9.01 7.33
C SER A 269 0.25 -8.27 7.42
N TRP A 270 0.32 -7.44 8.45
CA TRP A 270 1.48 -6.67 8.83
C TRP A 270 2.33 -7.47 9.81
N ILE A 271 3.57 -7.71 9.43
CA ILE A 271 4.54 -8.43 10.23
C ILE A 271 5.43 -7.42 10.92
N GLU A 272 5.34 -7.40 12.26
CA GLU A 272 6.21 -6.58 13.10
C GLU A 272 7.65 -7.08 13.05
N LEU A 273 8.59 -6.14 13.05
CA LEU A 273 10.03 -6.34 13.01
C LEU A 273 10.69 -5.74 14.27
N GLU A 274 11.88 -6.22 14.62
CA GLU A 274 12.59 -5.74 15.81
C GLU A 274 12.95 -4.25 15.69
N GLU A 275 13.22 -3.77 14.47
CA GLU A 275 13.54 -2.36 14.19
C GLU A 275 12.32 -1.42 14.34
N ASP A 276 11.12 -1.95 14.55
CA ASP A 276 9.89 -1.16 14.64
C ASP A 276 9.82 -0.27 15.87
N HIS A 277 10.47 -0.65 16.96
CA HIS A 277 10.38 0.09 18.21
C HIS A 277 10.85 1.54 18.07
N GLN A 278 11.93 1.79 17.32
CA GLN A 278 12.38 3.16 17.07
C GLN A 278 11.41 3.90 16.14
N ALA A 279 10.95 3.25 15.06
CA ALA A 279 10.01 3.86 14.12
C ALA A 279 8.68 4.23 14.78
N ARG A 280 8.21 3.44 15.76
CA ARG A 280 7.02 3.77 16.57
C ARG A 280 7.21 5.02 17.43
N VAL A 281 8.43 5.29 17.92
CA VAL A 281 8.75 6.55 18.62
C VAL A 281 8.71 7.73 17.64
N GLU A 282 9.31 7.57 16.46
CA GLU A 282 9.29 8.59 15.38
C GLU A 282 7.85 8.91 14.95
N GLU A 283 7.03 7.88 14.79
CA GLU A 283 5.61 7.99 14.46
C GLU A 283 4.83 8.72 15.58
N ALA A 284 5.04 8.36 16.84
CA ALA A 284 4.40 9.02 17.97
C ALA A 284 4.75 10.52 18.09
N ILE A 285 6.00 10.89 17.77
CA ILE A 285 6.42 12.30 17.68
C ILE A 285 5.69 13.01 16.55
N THR A 286 5.63 12.36 15.37
CA THR A 286 4.93 12.90 14.20
C THR A 286 3.46 13.14 14.51
N ARG A 287 2.78 12.15 15.10
CA ARG A 287 1.39 12.24 15.58
C ARG A 287 1.20 13.44 16.49
N MET A 288 2.05 13.56 17.51
CA MET A 288 1.96 14.63 18.49
C MET A 288 2.08 16.03 17.85
N LEU A 289 2.99 16.20 16.89
CA LEU A 289 3.18 17.47 16.18
C LEU A 289 1.98 17.81 15.29
N VAL A 290 1.49 16.86 14.51
CA VAL A 290 0.32 17.04 13.63
C VAL A 290 -0.92 17.37 14.44
N CYS A 291 -1.21 16.58 15.49
CA CYS A 291 -2.36 16.81 16.35
C CYS A 291 -2.29 18.17 17.06
N ALA A 292 -1.12 18.56 17.59
CA ALA A 292 -0.95 19.86 18.25
C ALA A 292 -1.26 21.03 17.29
N LEU A 293 -0.77 20.97 16.05
CA LEU A 293 -1.06 21.99 15.05
C LEU A 293 -2.52 21.97 14.62
N LYS A 294 -3.13 20.78 14.47
CA LYS A 294 -4.55 20.62 14.14
C LYS A 294 -5.46 21.28 15.18
N THR A 295 -5.12 21.18 16.48
CA THR A 295 -5.90 21.87 17.54
C THR A 295 -5.85 23.39 17.46
N ALA A 296 -4.85 23.96 16.79
CA ALA A 296 -4.70 25.41 16.60
C ALA A 296 -5.29 25.91 15.26
N GLU A 297 -5.84 25.02 14.43
CA GLU A 297 -6.37 25.37 13.12
C GLU A 297 -7.67 26.20 13.23
N ASN A 298 -7.88 27.08 12.24
CA ASN A 298 -9.13 27.82 12.13
C ASN A 298 -10.29 26.85 11.82
N PRO A 299 -11.38 26.82 12.63
CA PRO A 299 -12.54 25.95 12.38
C PRO A 299 -13.24 26.17 11.03
N HIS A 300 -12.95 27.29 10.36
CA HIS A 300 -13.47 27.61 9.02
C HIS A 300 -12.55 27.19 7.87
N ASP A 301 -11.36 26.66 8.16
CA ASP A 301 -10.52 26.05 7.12
C ASP A 301 -11.09 24.68 6.75
N THR A 302 -11.31 24.45 5.47
CA THR A 302 -11.88 23.21 4.92
C THR A 302 -10.79 22.15 4.67
N ARG A 303 -9.56 22.37 5.12
CA ARG A 303 -8.42 21.48 4.87
C ARG A 303 -8.44 20.25 5.78
N ALA A 304 -8.32 19.09 5.15
CA ALA A 304 -8.19 17.81 5.83
C ALA A 304 -6.71 17.45 5.98
N TRP A 305 -6.09 17.87 7.08
CA TRP A 305 -4.74 17.44 7.46
C TRP A 305 -4.69 16.00 7.95
N LEU A 306 -5.80 15.45 8.43
CA LEU A 306 -5.92 14.05 8.84
C LEU A 306 -6.58 13.26 7.71
N ASN A 307 -6.09 12.06 7.48
CA ASN A 307 -6.74 11.10 6.60
C ASN A 307 -8.09 10.68 7.22
N PRO A 308 -9.19 10.50 6.46
CA PRO A 308 -10.46 10.05 7.04
C PRO A 308 -10.42 8.64 7.66
N THR A 309 -9.35 7.89 7.44
CA THR A 309 -9.02 6.62 8.11
C THR A 309 -8.39 6.82 9.49
N GLU A 310 -7.82 8.00 9.77
CA GLU A 310 -7.19 8.32 11.05
C GLU A 310 -8.25 8.66 12.10
N VAL A 311 -8.06 8.13 13.32
CA VAL A 311 -8.90 8.51 14.45
C VAL A 311 -8.51 9.91 14.89
N GLU A 312 -9.43 10.86 14.76
CA GLU A 312 -9.25 12.24 15.22
C GLU A 312 -9.25 12.30 16.76
N GLU A 313 -8.12 11.95 17.36
CA GLU A 313 -7.85 12.07 18.80
C GLU A 313 -6.70 13.05 19.02
N THR A 314 -7.04 14.33 18.97
CA THR A 314 -6.07 15.44 19.00
C THR A 314 -5.66 15.86 20.41
N SER A 315 -6.18 15.20 21.45
CA SER A 315 -5.88 15.50 22.86
C SER A 315 -4.38 15.41 23.14
N HIS A 316 -3.82 16.47 23.73
CA HIS A 316 -2.42 16.48 24.14
C HIS A 316 -2.09 15.34 25.11
N GLU A 317 -2.99 15.05 26.06
CA GLU A 317 -2.77 14.00 27.06
C GLU A 317 -2.73 12.61 26.42
N VAL A 318 -3.63 12.34 25.47
CA VAL A 318 -3.67 11.05 24.76
C VAL A 318 -2.41 10.86 23.92
N ASN A 319 -2.00 11.89 23.16
CA ASN A 319 -0.79 11.83 22.34
C ASN A 319 0.49 11.71 23.18
N CYS A 320 0.54 12.35 24.36
CA CYS A 320 1.62 12.15 25.33
C CYS A 320 1.65 10.72 25.88
N ARG A 321 0.49 10.11 26.16
CA ARG A 321 0.42 8.70 26.58
C ARG A 321 0.92 7.77 25.47
N TYR A 322 0.54 8.04 24.22
CA TYR A 322 1.01 7.28 23.06
C TYR A 322 2.54 7.33 22.91
N LEU A 323 3.13 8.54 22.97
CA LEU A 323 4.59 8.71 22.93
C LEU A 323 5.30 8.02 24.08
N ASN A 324 4.80 8.17 25.31
CA ASN A 324 5.39 7.49 26.46
C ASN A 324 5.32 5.97 26.31
N GLY A 325 4.23 5.43 25.77
CA GLY A 325 4.07 4.01 25.46
C GLY A 325 5.13 3.54 24.46
N ALA A 326 5.27 4.23 23.33
CA ALA A 326 6.27 3.90 22.30
C ALA A 326 7.70 3.93 22.85
N VAL A 327 8.06 4.97 23.62
CA VAL A 327 9.38 5.08 24.24
C VAL A 327 9.59 3.97 25.28
N SER A 328 8.57 3.60 26.06
CA SER A 328 8.70 2.54 27.06
C SER A 328 8.92 1.18 26.39
N ALA A 329 8.11 0.86 25.36
CA ALA A 329 8.29 -0.35 24.56
C ALA A 329 9.69 -0.45 23.94
N PHE A 330 10.26 0.67 23.47
CA PHE A 330 11.64 0.71 22.96
C PHE A 330 12.67 0.31 24.02
N PHE A 331 12.54 0.82 25.25
CA PHE A 331 13.46 0.48 26.34
C PHE A 331 13.26 -0.94 26.87
N ASP A 332 12.02 -1.42 26.95
CA ASP A 332 11.71 -2.79 27.38
C ASP A 332 12.31 -3.82 26.41
N HIS A 333 12.19 -3.56 25.12
CA HIS A 333 12.84 -4.37 24.08
C HIS A 333 14.37 -4.32 24.21
N TYR A 334 14.97 -3.14 24.31
CA TYR A 334 16.43 -2.99 24.41
C TYR A 334 17.00 -3.64 25.68
N GLY A 335 16.29 -3.54 26.81
CA GLY A 335 16.65 -4.21 28.04
C GLY A 335 16.60 -5.74 27.91
N THR A 336 15.57 -6.26 27.25
CA THR A 336 15.42 -7.71 26.99
C THR A 336 16.50 -8.22 26.05
N SER A 337 16.78 -7.52 24.94
CA SER A 337 17.82 -7.89 23.98
C SER A 337 19.20 -8.00 24.63
N LYS A 338 19.55 -7.04 25.49
CA LYS A 338 20.82 -7.08 26.25
C LYS A 338 20.91 -8.27 27.20
N VAL A 339 19.82 -8.66 27.84
CA VAL A 339 19.81 -9.83 28.73
C VAL A 339 20.00 -11.12 27.93
N VAL A 340 19.35 -11.24 26.77
CA VAL A 340 19.49 -12.39 25.88
C VAL A 340 20.91 -12.49 25.31
N GLU A 341 21.50 -11.38 24.85
CA GLU A 341 22.91 -11.34 24.40
C GLU A 341 23.88 -11.69 25.54
N THR A 342 23.66 -11.16 26.74
CA THR A 342 24.51 -11.47 27.91
C THR A 342 24.41 -12.95 28.30
N GLN A 343 23.23 -13.56 28.18
CA GLN A 343 23.03 -14.99 28.43
C GLN A 343 23.68 -15.85 27.34
N ALA A 344 23.57 -15.49 26.06
CA ALA A 344 24.23 -16.18 24.94
C ALA A 344 25.76 -16.09 25.01
N LEU A 345 26.30 -14.93 25.39
CA LEU A 345 27.73 -14.72 25.66
C LEU A 345 28.20 -15.41 26.95
N SER A 346 27.30 -15.78 27.87
CA SER A 346 27.66 -16.57 29.05
C SER A 346 27.76 -18.08 28.74
N THR A 347 27.17 -18.53 27.63
CA THR A 347 27.26 -19.93 27.16
C THR A 347 28.44 -20.18 26.22
N ASP A 348 28.97 -19.15 25.56
CA ASP A 348 30.20 -19.22 24.76
C ASP A 348 31.30 -18.35 25.42
N GLY A 349 32.31 -19.02 25.97
CA GLY A 349 33.29 -18.44 26.90
C GLY A 349 33.90 -17.07 26.53
N GLU A 350 33.84 -16.18 27.52
CA GLU A 350 34.61 -14.94 27.79
C GLU A 350 35.20 -14.16 26.60
N TYR A 351 34.55 -13.02 26.28
CA TYR A 351 35.24 -11.72 26.11
C TYR A 351 34.29 -10.58 26.51
N VAL A 352 34.61 -9.87 27.59
CA VAL A 352 33.89 -8.66 28.01
C VAL A 352 34.36 -7.49 27.14
N ILE A 353 33.52 -7.03 26.21
CA ILE A 353 33.63 -5.69 25.63
C ILE A 353 32.58 -4.82 26.30
N LYS A 354 33.02 -3.84 27.09
CA LYS A 354 32.19 -2.69 27.47
C LYS A 354 32.02 -1.82 26.24
N GLU A 355 30.89 -1.94 25.55
CA GLU A 355 30.43 -0.90 24.64
C GLU A 355 29.52 0.08 25.40
N GLU A 356 30.09 1.25 25.70
CA GLU A 356 29.32 2.45 26.01
C GLU A 356 28.46 2.81 24.78
N LEU A 357 27.29 3.40 25.02
CA LEU A 357 26.35 3.91 24.01
C LEU A 357 27.05 4.85 23.02
N ASN A 358 27.66 4.30 21.98
CA ASN A 358 28.35 5.08 20.96
C ASN A 358 27.38 5.41 19.83
N VAL A 359 26.45 6.31 20.10
CA VAL A 359 25.69 6.99 19.05
C VAL A 359 26.57 8.11 18.50
N HIS A 360 27.56 7.73 17.68
CA HIS A 360 28.31 8.71 16.90
C HIS A 360 27.60 9.02 15.59
N SER A 361 27.48 10.32 15.37
CA SER A 361 26.87 11.03 14.27
C SER A 361 27.50 10.70 12.92
N HIS A 362 26.71 10.21 11.97
CA HIS A 362 26.96 10.43 10.54
C HIS A 362 26.06 11.57 10.07
N VAL A 363 26.56 12.80 10.24
CA VAL A 363 26.19 13.93 9.39
C VAL A 363 27.42 14.22 8.56
N GLU A 364 27.62 13.47 7.48
CA GLU A 364 28.49 13.88 6.39
C GLU A 364 27.73 13.74 5.08
N VAL A 365 27.73 14.84 4.33
CA VAL A 365 27.23 14.95 2.97
C VAL A 365 28.02 13.97 2.11
N GLU A 366 27.40 12.89 1.64
CA GLU A 366 28.03 12.00 0.67
C GLU A 366 28.14 12.71 -0.70
N GLN A 367 29.29 13.35 -0.90
CA GLN A 367 29.92 13.44 -2.21
C GLN A 367 30.87 12.24 -2.33
N THR A 368 30.44 11.19 -3.04
CA THR A 368 31.30 10.05 -3.31
C THR A 368 32.14 10.30 -4.57
N SER A 369 33.39 10.71 -4.36
CA SER A 369 34.46 10.46 -5.32
C SER A 369 35.01 9.05 -5.11
N SER A 370 34.97 8.25 -6.17
CA SER A 370 35.44 6.87 -6.23
C SER A 370 36.93 6.73 -5.89
N HIS A 371 37.27 5.93 -4.88
CA HIS A 371 38.58 5.28 -4.79
C HIS A 371 38.47 3.83 -4.29
N ASN A 372 38.92 2.92 -5.17
CA ASN A 372 39.00 1.48 -4.96
C ASN A 372 40.01 1.13 -3.86
N LEU A 373 39.58 0.37 -2.86
CA LEU A 373 40.45 -0.38 -1.96
C LEU A 373 39.96 -1.83 -1.90
N THR A 374 40.70 -2.68 -2.59
CA THR A 374 40.50 -4.12 -2.69
C THR A 374 40.95 -4.78 -1.39
N LEU A 375 40.00 -5.26 -0.58
CA LEU A 375 40.28 -6.25 0.47
C LEU A 375 39.44 -7.48 0.18
N GLY A 376 40.12 -8.58 -0.13
CA GLY A 376 39.51 -9.84 -0.54
C GLY A 376 38.80 -10.51 0.62
N THR A 377 37.47 -10.58 0.53
CA THR A 377 36.66 -11.47 1.35
C THR A 377 36.06 -12.51 0.42
N VAL A 378 36.29 -13.78 0.73
CA VAL A 378 35.73 -14.93 0.03
C VAL A 378 34.20 -14.84 0.12
N LYS A 379 33.53 -14.45 -0.98
CA LYS A 379 32.08 -14.60 -1.11
C LYS A 379 31.77 -16.08 -1.21
N GLN A 380 31.24 -16.67 -0.14
CA GLN A 380 30.31 -17.78 -0.33
C GLN A 380 29.09 -17.19 -1.04
N GLU A 381 28.94 -17.47 -2.33
CA GLU A 381 27.71 -17.17 -3.06
C GLU A 381 26.59 -18.01 -2.46
N ALA A 382 25.81 -17.43 -1.56
CA ALA A 382 24.55 -18.02 -1.12
C ALA A 382 23.67 -18.22 -2.37
N ALA A 383 23.18 -19.44 -2.56
CA ALA A 383 22.27 -19.74 -3.66
C ALA A 383 21.06 -18.80 -3.59
N SER A 384 20.68 -18.22 -4.73
CA SER A 384 19.52 -17.34 -4.81
C SER A 384 18.28 -18.09 -4.31
N PRO A 385 17.46 -17.50 -3.41
CA PRO A 385 16.24 -18.15 -2.93
C PRO A 385 15.14 -18.18 -4.01
N PHE A 386 15.35 -17.50 -5.14
CA PHE A 386 14.37 -17.38 -6.21
C PHE A 386 14.25 -18.64 -7.06
N GLY A 387 13.04 -18.91 -7.50
CA GLY A 387 12.68 -20.09 -8.27
C GLY A 387 11.24 -19.98 -8.79
N PRO A 388 10.63 -21.09 -9.24
CA PRO A 388 9.25 -21.08 -9.74
C PRO A 388 8.24 -20.66 -8.65
N ASP A 389 8.53 -20.95 -7.39
CA ASP A 389 7.64 -20.71 -6.26
C ASP A 389 7.96 -19.43 -5.45
N LEU A 390 9.11 -18.80 -5.74
CA LEU A 390 9.49 -17.49 -5.22
C LEU A 390 10.02 -16.62 -6.34
N VAL A 391 9.19 -15.71 -6.83
CA VAL A 391 9.49 -14.88 -8.01
C VAL A 391 9.86 -13.47 -7.55
N PRO A 392 11.05 -12.94 -7.91
CA PRO A 392 11.41 -11.57 -7.57
C PRO A 392 10.56 -10.58 -8.38
N VAL A 393 10.18 -9.45 -7.78
CA VAL A 393 9.61 -8.34 -8.55
C VAL A 393 10.74 -7.55 -9.19
N ILE A 394 10.86 -7.64 -10.51
CA ILE A 394 11.96 -7.06 -11.28
C ILE A 394 11.64 -5.60 -11.67
N PRO A 395 12.64 -4.70 -11.80
CA PRO A 395 12.43 -3.39 -12.39
C PRO A 395 11.74 -3.49 -13.76
N GLY A 396 10.71 -2.69 -13.99
CA GLY A 396 10.11 -2.58 -15.32
C GLY A 396 11.11 -1.95 -16.29
N SER A 397 11.17 -2.44 -17.54
CA SER A 397 11.87 -1.74 -18.59
C SER A 397 11.18 -0.39 -18.81
N GLN A 398 11.86 0.73 -18.52
CA GLN A 398 11.36 2.06 -18.86
C GLN A 398 11.29 2.18 -20.39
N GLU A 399 10.13 1.93 -20.99
CA GLU A 399 9.83 2.58 -22.26
C GLU A 399 9.53 4.06 -21.95
N PRO A 400 10.19 5.01 -22.65
CA PRO A 400 9.92 6.42 -22.42
C PRO A 400 8.44 6.70 -22.68
N PRO A 401 7.78 7.56 -21.88
CA PRO A 401 6.40 7.92 -22.13
C PRO A 401 6.32 8.59 -23.51
N SER A 402 5.87 7.84 -24.52
CA SER A 402 5.68 8.39 -25.85
C SER A 402 4.61 9.47 -25.76
N GLU A 403 4.88 10.63 -26.35
CA GLU A 403 3.88 11.66 -26.59
C GLU A 403 2.80 11.11 -27.54
N ARG A 404 1.86 10.31 -27.03
CA ARG A 404 0.61 10.02 -27.74
C ARG A 404 -0.49 9.71 -26.74
N GLY A 405 -1.53 10.54 -26.80
CA GLY A 405 -2.73 10.47 -25.98
C GLY A 405 -3.35 9.08 -25.98
N GLY A 406 -4.01 8.79 -24.86
CA GLY A 406 -4.41 7.44 -24.48
C GLY A 406 -5.29 6.71 -25.47
N MET A 407 -5.22 5.39 -25.40
CA MET A 407 -6.37 4.51 -25.52
C MET A 407 -5.93 3.09 -25.13
N PHE A 408 -6.84 2.41 -24.43
CA PHE A 408 -6.87 0.96 -24.28
C PHE A 408 -6.57 0.28 -25.62
N ALA A 409 -5.53 -0.54 -25.66
CA ALA A 409 -5.40 -1.58 -26.66
C ALA A 409 -5.89 -2.87 -25.99
N SER A 410 -7.07 -3.32 -26.41
CA SER A 410 -7.55 -4.68 -26.14
C SER A 410 -6.85 -5.61 -27.12
N ASP A 411 -6.04 -6.53 -26.63
CA ASP A 411 -5.57 -7.64 -27.42
C ASP A 411 -6.72 -8.64 -27.60
N GLY A 412 -7.20 -8.75 -28.84
CA GLY A 412 -8.14 -9.74 -29.30
C GLY A 412 -7.91 -9.94 -30.80
N GLU A 413 -7.22 -11.02 -31.16
CA GLU A 413 -6.94 -11.39 -32.53
C GLU A 413 -8.20 -11.83 -33.30
N ASP A 414 -8.17 -11.48 -34.59
CA ASP A 414 -8.76 -12.08 -35.78
C ASP A 414 -10.26 -12.39 -35.87
N PHE A 415 -10.91 -11.70 -36.84
CA PHE A 415 -11.61 -12.37 -37.95
C PHE A 415 -11.69 -11.45 -39.18
N VAL A 416 -11.17 -11.96 -40.31
CA VAL A 416 -11.21 -11.36 -41.65
C VAL A 416 -12.64 -11.34 -42.19
N GLY A 417 -13.08 -10.17 -42.70
CA GLY A 417 -14.34 -10.03 -43.44
C GLY A 417 -14.29 -8.87 -44.42
N LYS A 418 -14.07 -9.19 -45.71
CA LYS A 418 -14.19 -8.25 -46.85
C LYS A 418 -15.60 -7.64 -46.90
N ASN A 419 -15.69 -6.31 -46.95
CA ASN A 419 -16.42 -5.60 -48.00
C ASN A 419 -16.28 -4.08 -47.86
N GLY A 420 -15.89 -3.44 -48.96
CA GLY A 420 -15.74 -2.00 -49.05
C GLY A 420 -17.07 -1.26 -49.12
N LYS A 421 -17.07 -0.04 -48.59
CA LYS A 421 -17.78 1.11 -49.16
C LYS A 421 -17.24 2.41 -48.57
N ARG A 422 -16.79 3.29 -49.48
CA ARG A 422 -16.46 4.70 -49.26
C ARG A 422 -17.71 5.50 -48.91
N LEU A 423 -17.61 6.34 -47.88
CA LEU A 423 -18.36 7.59 -47.63
C LEU A 423 -17.64 8.26 -46.46
N GLY A 424 -17.34 9.55 -46.35
CA GLY A 424 -17.54 10.74 -47.15
C GLY A 424 -17.04 11.87 -46.23
N LYS A 425 -16.11 12.70 -46.70
CA LYS A 425 -15.57 13.85 -45.94
C LYS A 425 -16.71 14.78 -45.53
N LEU A 426 -16.78 15.16 -44.26
CA LEU A 426 -17.56 16.32 -43.83
C LEU A 426 -16.66 17.34 -43.11
N HIS A 427 -16.78 18.57 -43.59
CA HIS A 427 -16.04 19.76 -43.18
C HIS A 427 -16.39 20.20 -41.75
N TYR A 428 -15.37 20.62 -40.99
CA TYR A 428 -15.52 21.27 -39.69
C TYR A 428 -15.59 22.79 -39.87
N THR A 429 -16.78 23.38 -39.74
CA THR A 429 -16.95 24.84 -39.67
C THR A 429 -16.99 25.31 -38.21
N LYS A 430 -15.98 26.09 -37.87
CA LYS A 430 -15.79 26.88 -36.65
C LYS A 430 -16.98 27.83 -36.45
N ARG A 431 -17.70 27.73 -35.32
CA ARG A 431 -18.72 28.73 -34.92
C ARG A 431 -18.40 29.27 -33.53
N GLN A 432 -17.99 30.55 -33.53
CA GLN A 432 -17.95 31.41 -32.35
C GLN A 432 -19.34 31.52 -31.73
N ARG A 433 -19.42 31.58 -30.39
CA ARG A 433 -20.64 32.04 -29.71
C ARG A 433 -20.28 33.13 -28.70
N MET A 434 -20.99 34.24 -28.88
CA MET A 434 -20.91 35.50 -28.18
C MET A 434 -21.27 35.40 -26.69
N MET A 435 -20.58 36.23 -25.93
CA MET A 435 -20.86 36.66 -24.56
C MET A 435 -22.10 37.56 -24.49
N SER A 436 -22.97 37.35 -23.51
CA SER A 436 -24.02 38.31 -23.10
C SER A 436 -23.64 38.95 -21.77
N LYS A 437 -23.71 40.28 -21.71
CA LYS A 437 -23.48 41.15 -20.54
C LYS A 437 -24.77 41.32 -19.72
N SER A 438 -24.64 41.43 -18.40
CA SER A 438 -25.38 42.38 -17.53
C SER A 438 -24.47 42.66 -16.31
N GLU A 439 -23.84 43.83 -16.23
CA GLU A 439 -24.32 45.02 -15.51
C GLU A 439 -24.52 44.81 -14.00
N ASN A 440 -23.47 45.14 -13.24
CA ASN A 440 -23.56 46.07 -12.12
C ASN A 440 -22.19 46.72 -11.89
N ALA A 441 -22.11 48.00 -12.21
CA ALA A 441 -20.96 48.86 -11.99
C ALA A 441 -21.19 49.66 -10.70
N VAL A 442 -20.21 49.63 -9.79
CA VAL A 442 -19.87 50.81 -8.99
C VAL A 442 -18.36 50.97 -9.05
N VAL A 443 -17.99 52.21 -9.34
CA VAL A 443 -16.70 52.76 -9.74
C VAL A 443 -15.83 53.02 -8.51
N GLU A 444 -14.55 52.70 -8.60
CA GLU A 444 -13.48 53.66 -8.28
C GLU A 444 -12.15 53.23 -8.90
N GLN A 445 -11.80 53.91 -9.99
CA GLN A 445 -10.45 53.95 -10.53
C GLN A 445 -9.63 54.95 -9.70
N ILE A 446 -8.58 54.47 -9.04
CA ILE A 446 -7.38 55.28 -8.81
C ILE A 446 -6.23 54.50 -9.43
N ALA A 447 -5.76 54.99 -10.56
CA ALA A 447 -4.48 54.61 -11.12
C ALA A 447 -3.38 55.21 -10.24
N SER A 448 -2.58 54.35 -9.63
CA SER A 448 -1.28 54.72 -9.06
C SER A 448 -0.28 53.66 -9.48
N ASN A 449 0.70 54.11 -10.27
CA ASN A 449 1.91 53.38 -10.60
C ASN A 449 2.53 52.80 -9.32
N SER A 450 2.46 51.49 -9.13
CA SER A 450 3.36 50.78 -8.24
C SER A 450 4.13 49.75 -9.05
N THR A 451 5.44 49.96 -9.10
CA THR A 451 6.47 48.96 -9.34
C THR A 451 6.03 47.60 -8.82
N VAL A 452 6.01 46.58 -9.70
CA VAL A 452 5.80 45.18 -9.33
C VAL A 452 6.91 44.80 -8.36
N ALA A 453 6.61 44.86 -7.06
CA ALA A 453 7.44 44.29 -6.03
C ALA A 453 7.51 42.77 -6.28
N PRO A 454 8.66 42.12 -6.01
CA PRO A 454 8.73 40.66 -6.08
C PRO A 454 7.63 40.12 -5.17
N SER A 455 6.79 39.21 -5.70
CA SER A 455 5.76 38.55 -4.92
C SER A 455 6.43 37.94 -3.68
N GLN A 456 6.16 38.49 -2.50
CA GLN A 456 6.65 37.90 -1.25
C GLN A 456 6.06 36.49 -1.18
N THR A 457 6.91 35.48 -1.34
CA THR A 457 6.56 34.09 -1.08
C THR A 457 6.42 33.94 0.43
N PHE A 458 5.18 34.02 0.93
CA PHE A 458 4.87 33.72 2.32
C PHE A 458 5.01 32.21 2.56
N ILE A 459 5.64 31.83 3.67
CA ILE A 459 5.69 30.44 4.13
C ILE A 459 4.29 30.09 4.65
N SER A 460 3.70 29.03 4.11
CA SER A 460 2.41 28.52 4.59
C SER A 460 2.59 27.58 5.78
N THR A 461 1.51 27.31 6.51
CA THR A 461 1.51 26.29 7.57
C THR A 461 1.86 24.91 7.03
N ASP A 462 1.45 24.60 5.80
CA ASP A 462 1.78 23.33 5.14
C ASP A 462 3.28 23.21 4.87
N ASP A 463 3.93 24.30 4.44
CA ASP A 463 5.37 24.32 4.20
C ASP A 463 6.15 24.07 5.50
N LEU A 464 5.70 24.65 6.61
CA LEU A 464 6.30 24.44 7.93
C LEU A 464 6.04 23.01 8.43
N LEU A 465 4.80 22.53 8.28
CA LEU A 465 4.39 21.22 8.73
C LEU A 465 5.18 20.13 8.00
N ASP A 466 5.24 20.19 6.66
CA ASP A 466 6.06 19.28 5.83
C ASP A 466 7.53 19.22 6.28
N CYS A 467 8.08 20.34 6.76
CA CYS A 467 9.44 20.37 7.31
C CYS A 467 9.52 19.69 8.69
N LEU A 468 8.58 19.97 9.60
CA LEU A 468 8.58 19.44 10.97
C LEU A 468 8.31 17.93 11.02
N VAL A 469 7.43 17.44 10.14
CA VAL A 469 7.06 16.02 10.02
C VAL A 469 7.93 15.27 9.01
N ASN A 470 8.98 15.93 8.50
CA ASN A 470 9.93 15.27 7.63
C ASN A 470 10.57 14.07 8.39
N PRO A 471 10.60 12.86 7.80
CA PRO A 471 11.16 11.69 8.47
C PRO A 471 12.58 11.86 9.01
N GLN A 472 13.42 12.68 8.36
CA GLN A 472 14.77 12.97 8.86
C GLN A 472 14.74 13.80 10.14
N VAL A 473 13.83 14.78 10.23
CA VAL A 473 13.68 15.65 11.40
C VAL A 473 13.11 14.85 12.57
N THR A 474 12.05 14.07 12.34
CA THR A 474 11.40 13.28 13.40
C THR A 474 12.35 12.21 13.96
N ARG A 475 13.18 11.59 13.09
CA ARG A 475 14.26 10.68 13.51
C ARG A 475 15.29 11.34 14.43
N ILE A 476 15.76 12.54 14.10
CA ILE A 476 16.71 13.27 14.97
C ILE A 476 16.08 13.56 16.34
N VAL A 477 14.82 14.00 16.35
CA VAL A 477 14.09 14.27 17.61
C VAL A 477 13.93 12.98 18.43
N ALA A 478 13.58 11.86 17.79
CA ALA A 478 13.45 10.56 18.45
C ALA A 478 14.78 10.13 19.08
N GLN A 479 15.89 10.26 18.36
CA GLN A 479 17.23 9.92 18.86
C GLN A 479 17.60 10.76 20.10
N LEU A 480 17.37 12.08 20.06
CA LEU A 480 17.62 12.96 21.19
C LEU A 480 16.74 12.62 22.40
N LEU A 481 15.47 12.29 22.17
CA LEU A 481 14.52 11.90 23.22
C LEU A 481 14.96 10.59 23.90
N ILE A 482 15.34 9.59 23.11
CA ILE A 482 15.84 8.29 23.60
C ILE A 482 17.14 8.50 24.39
N GLN A 483 18.13 9.21 23.83
CA GLN A 483 19.39 9.51 24.51
C GLN A 483 19.17 10.23 25.85
N GLY A 484 18.30 11.24 25.86
CA GLY A 484 17.99 12.00 27.06
C GLY A 484 17.34 11.17 28.17
N LYS A 485 16.55 10.15 27.82
CA LYS A 485 15.96 9.21 28.79
C LYS A 485 17.00 8.20 29.29
N SER A 486 17.86 7.68 28.41
CA SER A 486 18.97 6.79 28.79
C SER A 486 19.92 7.42 29.81
N LEU A 487 20.13 8.74 29.78
CA LEU A 487 20.97 9.45 30.75
C LEU A 487 20.29 9.65 32.13
N ARG A 488 19.00 9.39 32.25
CA ARG A 488 18.20 9.55 33.48
C ARG A 488 17.82 8.22 34.15
N LEU A 489 18.00 7.11 33.42
CA LEU A 489 17.90 5.72 33.91
C LEU A 489 19.28 5.30 34.43
#